data_AF-A0A1W0VR20-F1
#
_entry.id   AF-A0A1W0VR20-F1
#
_cell.length_a   1.000
_cell.length_b   1.000
_cell.length_c   1.000
_cell.angle_alpha   90.00
_cell.angle_beta   90.00
_cell.angle_gamma   90.00
#
_symmetry.space_group_name_H-M   'P 1'
#
loop_
_entity.id
_entity.type
_entity.pdbx_description
1 polymer ?
#
loop_
_entity_poly.entity_id
_entity_poly.type
_entity_poly.pdbx_seq_one_letter_code
_entity_poly.pdbx_strand_id
1 'polypeptide(L)'
;MHERRSRPRARLADRRARHGLEARDVCFLCDQASETIDHIVAACPYTRELWHHILQALHLQLPAGTASSLIWWRRIRALASGQRRKGLDTLFALVSWHVWKERNARCFRDASATINDLLQLITMEADRWINAGATGLAVLARS
;
A
#
# COMPACT_ATOMS: atom_id res chain seq x y z
N MET A 1 18.38 50.07 5.24
CA MET A 1 17.83 49.23 6.32
C MET A 1 16.88 48.22 5.67
N HIS A 2 17.36 47.02 5.33
CA HIS A 2 16.54 46.03 4.61
C HIS A 2 15.75 45.18 5.60
N GLU A 3 14.45 45.43 5.66
CA GLU A 3 13.49 44.66 6.43
C GLU A 3 13.33 43.28 5.79
N ARG A 4 13.86 42.25 6.46
CA ARG A 4 13.69 40.86 6.05
C ARG A 4 12.21 40.50 6.20
N ARG A 5 11.49 40.40 5.07
CA ARG A 5 10.16 39.82 5.00
C ARG A 5 10.20 38.37 5.53
N SER A 6 9.88 38.21 6.81
CA SER A 6 9.58 36.93 7.45
C SER A 6 8.46 36.25 6.67
N ARG A 7 8.79 35.20 5.89
CA ARG A 7 7.80 34.42 5.16
C ARG A 7 6.86 33.76 6.18
N PRO A 8 5.54 34.01 6.14
CA PRO A 8 4.66 33.68 7.26
C PRO A 8 4.33 32.19 7.25
N ARG A 9 4.70 31.48 8.33
CA ARG A 9 4.25 30.11 8.63
C ARG A 9 2.73 29.95 8.49
N ALA A 10 1.96 31.00 8.77
CA ALA A 10 0.51 31.05 8.63
C ALA A 10 -0.01 30.70 7.22
N ARG A 11 0.65 31.16 6.14
CA ARG A 11 0.20 30.87 4.76
C ARG A 11 0.47 29.43 4.29
N LEU A 12 1.33 28.69 4.99
CA LEU A 12 1.55 27.26 4.75
C LEU A 12 0.52 26.42 5.50
N ALA A 13 0.19 26.80 6.74
CA ALA A 13 -0.89 26.17 7.51
C ALA A 13 -2.26 26.35 6.82
N ASP A 14 -2.58 27.55 6.33
CA ASP A 14 -3.85 27.78 5.62
C ASP A 14 -3.93 27.05 4.28
N ARG A 15 -2.81 26.90 3.55
CA ARG A 15 -2.76 26.07 2.34
C ARG A 15 -2.93 24.60 2.68
N ARG A 16 -2.41 24.17 3.83
CA ARG A 16 -2.60 22.81 4.33
C ARG A 16 -4.06 22.55 4.67
N ALA A 17 -4.69 23.42 5.46
CA ALA A 17 -6.11 23.31 5.82
C ALA A 17 -7.03 23.32 4.57
N ARG A 18 -6.77 24.21 3.61
CA ARG A 18 -7.55 24.28 2.35
C ARG A 18 -7.40 23.04 1.43
N HIS A 19 -6.40 22.20 1.67
CA HIS A 19 -6.18 20.94 0.95
C HIS A 19 -6.36 19.70 1.84
N GLY A 20 -7.00 19.83 3.01
CA GLY A 20 -7.23 18.70 3.93
C GLY A 20 -5.95 18.15 4.59
N LEU A 21 -4.87 18.93 4.59
CA LEU A 21 -3.59 18.60 5.23
C LEU A 21 -3.52 19.10 6.69
N GLU A 22 -4.65 19.19 7.39
CA GLU A 22 -4.59 18.99 8.84
C GLU A 22 -4.04 17.58 9.01
N ALA A 23 -2.87 17.45 9.61
CA ALA A 23 -2.18 16.17 9.75
C ALA A 23 -3.05 15.28 10.65
N ARG A 24 -3.98 14.57 10.03
CA ARG A 24 -4.69 13.47 10.66
C ARG A 24 -3.60 12.48 11.01
N ASP A 25 -3.27 12.39 12.30
CA ASP A 25 -2.22 11.49 12.77
C ASP A 25 -2.63 10.02 12.68
N VAL A 26 -3.92 9.74 12.40
CA VAL A 26 -4.48 8.39 12.21
C VAL A 26 -4.53 7.98 10.74
N CYS A 27 -4.33 6.70 10.48
CA CYS A 27 -4.29 6.13 9.13
C CYS A 27 -5.62 6.26 8.40
N PHE A 28 -5.59 6.81 7.19
CA PHE A 28 -6.80 7.01 6.35
C PHE A 28 -7.44 5.71 5.85
N LEU A 29 -6.80 4.56 6.04
CA LEU A 29 -7.34 3.27 5.61
C LEU A 29 -8.20 2.59 6.70
N CYS A 30 -7.83 2.74 7.97
CA CYS A 30 -8.45 2.01 9.07
C CYS A 30 -8.94 2.89 10.23
N ASP A 31 -8.52 4.15 10.29
CA ASP A 31 -8.88 5.12 11.33
C ASP A 31 -8.55 4.70 12.78
N GLN A 32 -7.67 3.71 12.97
CA GLN A 32 -7.43 3.07 14.28
C GLN A 32 -6.04 3.35 14.89
N ALA A 33 -5.03 3.64 14.09
CA ALA A 33 -3.65 3.76 14.56
C ALA A 33 -2.89 4.84 13.80
N SER A 34 -1.72 5.22 14.33
CA SER A 34 -0.90 6.25 13.70
C SER A 34 -0.43 5.84 12.30
N GLU A 35 -0.49 6.78 11.37
CA GLU A 35 -0.11 6.51 9.99
C GLU A 35 1.41 6.46 9.82
N THR A 36 1.95 5.27 9.55
CA THR A 36 3.34 5.05 9.13
C THR A 36 3.37 4.15 7.91
N ILE A 37 4.48 4.13 7.16
CA ILE A 37 4.65 3.19 6.04
C ILE A 37 4.52 1.75 6.54
N ASP A 38 5.11 1.45 7.69
CA ASP A 38 5.03 0.13 8.31
C ASP A 38 3.60 -0.25 8.66
N HIS A 39 2.81 0.71 9.18
CA HIS A 39 1.40 0.49 9.40
C HIS A 39 0.65 0.26 8.08
N ILE A 40 0.73 1.18 7.13
CA ILE A 40 0.01 1.13 5.86
C ILE A 40 0.24 -0.19 5.14
N VAL A 41 1.49 -0.66 5.06
CA VAL A 41 1.87 -1.83 4.25
C VAL A 41 1.69 -3.15 5.00
N ALA A 42 1.95 -3.19 6.31
CA ALA A 42 2.13 -4.45 7.03
C ALA A 42 1.26 -4.65 8.28
N ALA A 43 0.70 -3.60 8.87
CA ALA A 43 -0.08 -3.71 10.12
C ALA A 43 -1.53 -3.20 10.03
N CYS A 44 -1.85 -2.38 9.03
CA CYS A 44 -3.18 -1.81 8.82
C CYS A 44 -4.22 -2.92 8.61
N PRO A 45 -5.31 -2.97 9.39
CA PRO A 45 -6.34 -4.01 9.24
C PRO A 45 -6.88 -4.13 7.81
N TYR A 46 -7.13 -3.00 7.14
CA TYR A 46 -7.56 -2.96 5.75
C TYR A 46 -6.55 -3.64 4.81
N THR A 47 -5.28 -3.27 4.92
CA THR A 47 -4.21 -3.87 4.10
C THR A 47 -3.96 -5.34 4.47
N ARG A 48 -4.12 -5.71 5.75
CA ARG A 48 -3.99 -7.09 6.24
C ARG A 48 -5.06 -8.00 5.65
N GLU A 49 -6.29 -7.54 5.55
CA GLU A 49 -7.40 -8.25 4.90
C GLU A 49 -7.14 -8.43 3.41
N LEU A 50 -6.69 -7.37 2.72
CA LEU A 50 -6.27 -7.46 1.31
C LEU A 50 -5.20 -8.54 1.11
N TRP A 51 -4.15 -8.52 1.93
CA TRP A 51 -3.08 -9.50 1.87
C TRP A 51 -3.53 -10.92 2.24
N HIS A 52 -4.50 -11.07 3.13
CA HIS A 52 -5.10 -12.35 3.45
C HIS A 52 -5.69 -12.99 2.19
N HIS A 53 -6.53 -12.27 1.46
CA HIS A 53 -7.15 -12.78 0.23
C HIS A 53 -6.13 -13.07 -0.86
N ILE A 54 -5.15 -12.19 -1.07
CA ILE A 54 -4.11 -12.38 -2.08
C ILE A 54 -3.26 -13.62 -1.76
N LEU A 55 -2.78 -13.77 -0.53
CA LEU A 55 -1.94 -14.91 -0.15
C LEU A 55 -2.75 -16.21 -0.13
N GLN A 56 -4.02 -16.17 0.27
CA GLN A 56 -4.92 -17.31 0.21
C GLN A 56 -5.10 -17.82 -1.24
N ALA A 57 -5.29 -16.90 -2.19
CA ALA A 57 -5.38 -17.23 -3.62
C ALA A 57 -4.09 -17.85 -4.19
N LEU A 58 -2.94 -17.60 -3.54
CA LEU A 58 -1.63 -18.17 -3.89
C LEU A 58 -1.27 -19.41 -3.06
N HIS A 59 -2.20 -19.92 -2.24
CA HIS A 59 -1.97 -21.01 -1.30
C HIS A 59 -0.81 -20.74 -0.31
N LEU A 60 -0.60 -19.48 0.06
CA LEU A 60 0.41 -19.03 1.01
C LEU A 60 -0.23 -18.59 2.33
N GLN A 61 0.48 -18.81 3.43
CA GLN A 61 0.03 -18.39 4.76
C GLN A 61 0.40 -16.92 5.02
N LEU A 62 -0.55 -16.15 5.54
CA LEU A 62 -0.32 -14.76 5.95
C LEU A 62 0.56 -14.72 7.21
N PRO A 63 1.79 -14.17 7.15
CA PRO A 63 2.64 -14.09 8.34
C PRO A 63 2.01 -13.17 9.39
N ALA A 64 2.31 -13.42 10.66
CA ALA A 64 1.97 -12.48 11.73
C ALA A 64 2.50 -11.08 11.43
N GLY A 65 1.72 -10.06 11.78
CA GLY A 65 2.11 -8.65 11.61
C GLY A 65 3.42 -8.35 12.36
N THR A 66 4.17 -7.39 11.84
CA THR A 66 5.39 -6.89 12.51
C THR A 66 5.42 -5.37 12.46
N ALA A 67 6.19 -4.77 13.35
CA ALA A 67 6.41 -3.32 13.35
C ALA A 67 7.18 -2.80 12.12
N SER A 68 7.79 -3.67 11.30
CA SER A 68 8.54 -3.27 10.10
C SER A 68 7.99 -3.96 8.85
N SER A 69 7.56 -3.16 7.88
CA SER A 69 7.15 -3.59 6.55
C SER A 69 8.23 -4.40 5.84
N LEU A 70 9.52 -4.03 5.99
CA LEU A 70 10.64 -4.76 5.40
C LEU A 70 10.82 -6.15 6.01
N ILE A 71 10.70 -6.27 7.33
CA ILE A 71 10.79 -7.59 8.01
C ILE A 71 9.60 -8.45 7.61
N TRP A 72 8.40 -7.87 7.62
CA TRP A 72 7.19 -8.55 7.23
C TRP A 72 7.26 -9.05 5.78
N TRP A 73 7.72 -8.19 4.87
CA TRP A 73 7.96 -8.54 3.48
C TRP A 73 8.96 -9.70 3.34
N ARG A 74 10.09 -9.67 4.04
CA ARG A 74 11.07 -10.77 4.03
C ARG A 74 10.45 -12.10 4.46
N ARG A 75 9.50 -12.11 5.40
CA ARG A 75 8.77 -13.32 5.80
C ARG A 75 7.89 -13.87 4.68
N ILE A 76 7.15 -13.02 3.98
CA ILE A 76 6.35 -13.42 2.80
C ILE A 76 7.28 -13.94 1.70
N ARG A 77 8.35 -13.19 1.40
CA ARG A 77 9.32 -13.54 0.37
C ARG A 77 10.00 -14.88 0.62
N ALA A 78 10.18 -15.27 1.89
CA ALA A 78 10.75 -16.56 2.27
C ALA A 78 9.82 -17.75 1.99
N LEU A 79 8.53 -17.53 1.76
CA LEU A 79 7.57 -18.58 1.39
C LEU A 79 7.76 -19.10 -0.05
N ALA A 80 8.61 -18.44 -0.85
CA ALA A 80 8.90 -18.85 -2.22
C ALA A 80 10.39 -18.87 -2.54
N SER A 81 10.74 -19.62 -3.58
CA SER A 81 12.08 -19.74 -4.14
C SER A 81 12.08 -19.47 -5.65
N GLY A 82 13.28 -19.26 -6.21
CA GLY A 82 13.47 -19.10 -7.65
C GLY A 82 12.61 -17.99 -8.28
N GLN A 83 11.94 -18.32 -9.38
CA GLN A 83 11.14 -17.37 -10.15
C GLN A 83 9.86 -16.93 -9.40
N ARG A 84 9.25 -17.79 -8.58
CA ARG A 84 8.11 -17.42 -7.72
C ARG A 84 8.46 -16.31 -6.75
N ARG A 85 9.69 -16.30 -6.22
CA ARG A 85 10.19 -15.22 -5.35
C ARG A 85 10.21 -13.88 -6.08
N LYS A 86 10.70 -13.83 -7.32
CA LYS A 86 10.67 -12.61 -8.15
C LYS A 86 9.23 -12.17 -8.45
N GLY A 87 8.33 -13.13 -8.63
CA GLY A 87 6.89 -12.89 -8.73
C GLY A 87 6.33 -12.22 -7.48
N LEU A 88 6.65 -12.73 -6.29
CA LEU A 88 6.25 -12.10 -5.03
C LEU A 88 6.85 -10.69 -4.92
N ASP A 89 8.10 -10.48 -5.31
CA ASP A 89 8.76 -9.16 -5.26
C ASP A 89 7.96 -8.13 -6.10
N THR A 90 7.50 -8.57 -7.27
CA THR A 90 6.69 -7.75 -8.19
C THR A 90 5.29 -7.52 -7.64
N LEU A 91 4.63 -8.57 -7.12
CA LEU A 91 3.31 -8.50 -6.54
C LEU A 91 3.29 -7.57 -5.31
N PHE A 92 4.31 -7.64 -4.46
CA PHE A 92 4.45 -6.76 -3.31
C PHE A 92 4.55 -5.29 -3.70
N ALA A 93 5.32 -4.98 -4.74
CA ALA A 93 5.37 -3.62 -5.28
C ALA A 93 4.00 -3.17 -5.81
N LEU A 94 3.31 -4.02 -6.57
CA LEU A 94 1.99 -3.73 -7.14
C LEU A 94 0.94 -3.48 -6.05
N VAL A 95 0.84 -4.37 -5.06
CA VAL A 95 -0.10 -4.25 -3.94
C VAL A 95 0.19 -2.99 -3.13
N SER A 96 1.46 -2.76 -2.77
CA SER A 96 1.87 -1.57 -2.01
C SER A 96 1.51 -0.27 -2.76
N TRP A 97 1.69 -0.27 -4.09
CA TRP A 97 1.30 0.86 -4.94
C TRP A 97 -0.22 1.12 -4.93
N HIS A 98 -1.04 0.07 -5.06
CA HIS A 98 -2.49 0.22 -5.04
C HIS A 98 -3.03 0.62 -3.67
N VAL A 99 -2.47 0.08 -2.59
CA VAL A 99 -2.78 0.51 -1.22
C VAL A 99 -2.43 1.99 -1.02
N TRP A 100 -1.29 2.44 -1.51
CA TRP A 100 -0.90 3.86 -1.44
C TRP A 100 -1.85 4.76 -2.25
N LYS A 101 -2.25 4.33 -3.45
CA LYS A 101 -3.25 5.05 -4.27
C LYS A 101 -4.60 5.16 -3.54
N GLU A 102 -5.06 4.08 -2.93
CA GLU A 102 -6.31 4.06 -2.15
C GLU A 102 -6.24 5.01 -0.94
N ARG A 103 -5.14 4.96 -0.17
CA ARG A 103 -4.90 5.90 0.94
C ARG A 103 -4.98 7.35 0.47
N ASN A 104 -4.40 7.67 -0.70
CA ASN A 104 -4.45 9.01 -1.27
C ASN A 104 -5.84 9.39 -1.78
N ALA A 105 -6.59 8.45 -2.34
CA ALA A 105 -7.97 8.69 -2.76
C ALA A 105 -8.86 9.05 -1.56
N ARG A 106 -8.72 8.33 -0.44
CA ARG A 106 -9.43 8.65 0.81
C ARG A 106 -9.02 10.01 1.36
N CYS A 107 -7.71 10.31 1.38
CA CYS A 107 -7.19 11.57 1.91
C CYS A 107 -7.59 12.80 1.08
N PHE A 108 -7.60 12.70 -0.25
CA PHE A 108 -7.73 13.88 -1.12
C PHE A 108 -9.03 13.95 -1.93
N ARG A 109 -9.79 12.86 -2.03
CA ARG A 109 -10.99 12.76 -2.88
C ARG A 109 -12.21 12.25 -2.13
N ASP A 110 -12.09 11.97 -0.83
CA ASP A 110 -13.15 11.38 0.00
C ASP A 110 -13.79 10.15 -0.65
N ALA A 111 -12.96 9.36 -1.35
CA ALA A 111 -13.38 8.18 -2.08
C ALA A 111 -12.79 6.94 -1.42
N SER A 112 -13.63 5.94 -1.15
CA SER A 112 -13.23 4.67 -0.55
C SER A 112 -13.60 3.51 -1.47
N ALA A 113 -12.62 2.68 -1.81
CA ALA A 113 -12.83 1.39 -2.46
C ALA A 113 -13.06 0.31 -1.40
N THR A 114 -13.86 -0.70 -1.74
CA THR A 114 -13.94 -1.94 -0.95
C THR A 114 -12.69 -2.80 -1.17
N ILE A 115 -12.46 -3.78 -0.29
CA ILE A 115 -11.40 -4.78 -0.49
C ILE A 115 -11.57 -5.50 -1.83
N ASN A 116 -12.80 -5.84 -2.21
CA ASN A 116 -13.08 -6.52 -3.48
C ASN A 116 -12.73 -5.63 -4.69
N ASP A 117 -13.07 -4.34 -4.65
CA ASP A 117 -12.72 -3.41 -5.73
C ASP A 117 -11.20 -3.32 -5.92
N LEU A 118 -10.46 -3.24 -4.80
CA LEU A 118 -9.00 -3.16 -4.85
C LEU A 118 -8.36 -4.47 -5.31
N LEU A 119 -8.90 -5.63 -4.91
CA LEU A 119 -8.51 -6.95 -5.41
C LEU A 119 -8.71 -7.03 -6.94
N GLN A 120 -9.88 -6.64 -7.45
CA GLN A 120 -10.16 -6.65 -8.89
C GLN A 120 -9.19 -5.74 -9.66
N LEU A 121 -8.91 -4.54 -9.15
CA LEU A 121 -7.96 -3.61 -9.77
C LEU A 121 -6.53 -4.19 -9.80
N ILE A 122 -6.10 -4.82 -8.71
CA ILE A 122 -4.77 -5.44 -8.62
C ILE A 122 -4.68 -6.64 -9.57
N THR A 123 -5.69 -7.51 -9.61
CA THR A 123 -5.73 -8.67 -10.52
C THR A 123 -5.67 -8.22 -11.97
N MET A 124 -6.51 -7.25 -12.37
CA MET A 124 -6.52 -6.74 -13.74
C MET A 124 -5.17 -6.12 -14.13
N GLU A 125 -4.52 -5.39 -13.23
CA GLU A 125 -3.21 -4.81 -13.49
C GLU A 125 -2.11 -5.89 -13.55
N ALA A 126 -2.17 -6.90 -12.69
CA ALA A 126 -1.26 -8.05 -12.72
C ALA A 126 -1.39 -8.82 -14.05
N ASP A 127 -2.61 -9.04 -14.54
CA ASP A 127 -2.87 -9.70 -15.83
C ASP A 127 -2.29 -8.89 -17.00
N ARG A 128 -2.43 -7.56 -16.98
CA ARG A 128 -1.79 -6.68 -17.97
C ARG A 128 -0.27 -6.84 -17.96
N TRP A 129 0.34 -6.89 -16.78
CA TRP A 129 1.79 -7.06 -16.66
C TRP A 129 2.24 -8.44 -17.15
N ILE A 130 1.46 -9.48 -16.84
CA ILE A 130 1.70 -10.84 -17.35
C ILE A 130 1.65 -10.86 -18.88
N ASN A 131 0.62 -10.25 -19.48
CA ASN A 131 0.46 -10.14 -20.93
C ASN A 131 1.57 -9.30 -21.58
N ALA A 132 2.14 -8.35 -20.84
CA ALA A 132 3.31 -7.55 -21.26
C ALA A 132 4.66 -8.24 -21.01
N GLY A 133 4.69 -9.47 -20.47
CA GLY A 133 5.91 -10.26 -20.30
C GLY A 133 6.48 -10.35 -18.87
N ALA A 134 5.71 -10.00 -17.83
CA ALA A 134 6.12 -10.17 -16.44
C ALA A 134 6.14 -11.66 -16.01
N THR A 135 7.16 -12.40 -16.44
CA THR A 135 7.30 -13.85 -16.24
C THR A 135 7.30 -14.28 -14.78
N GLY A 136 7.81 -13.45 -13.86
CA GLY A 136 7.76 -13.71 -12.42
C GLY A 136 6.33 -13.81 -11.88
N LEU A 137 5.46 -12.86 -12.27
CA LEU A 137 4.04 -12.88 -11.90
C LEU A 137 3.31 -14.04 -12.58
N ALA A 138 3.61 -14.32 -13.84
CA ALA A 138 3.00 -15.43 -14.57
C ALA A 138 3.29 -16.78 -13.92
N VAL A 139 4.51 -16.99 -13.42
CA VAL A 139 4.89 -18.20 -12.67
C VAL A 139 4.22 -18.23 -11.30
N LEU A 140 4.04 -17.09 -10.64
CA LEU A 140 3.36 -17.00 -9.36
C LEU A 140 1.86 -17.30 -9.46
N ALA A 141 1.18 -16.82 -10.51
CA ALA A 141 -0.26 -16.99 -10.71
C ALA A 141 -0.69 -18.40 -11.13
N ARG A 142 0.25 -19.25 -11.58
CA ARG A 142 -0.02 -20.62 -12.05
C ARG A 142 0.13 -21.70 -10.95
N SER A 143 0.47 -21.31 -9.72
CA SER A 143 0.80 -22.23 -8.62
C SER A 143 -0.34 -22.46 -7.65
#